data_AF-A0A0Z8PI07-F1
#
_entry.id   AF-A0A0Z8PI07-F1
#
_cell.length_a   1.000
_cell.length_b   1.000
_cell.length_c   1.000
_cell.angle_alpha   90.00
_cell.angle_beta   90.00
_cell.angle_gamma   90.00
#
_symmetry.space_group_name_H-M   'P 1'
#
loop_
_entity.id
_entity.type
_entity.pdbx_description
1 polymer ?
#
loop_
_entity_poly.entity_id
_entity_poly.type
_entity_poly.pdbx_seq_one_letter_code
_entity_poly.pdbx_strand_id
1 'polypeptide(L)'
;MPNEILHIIGAVAPTIGVIATGGFGYLAARSNNLNKAQFGELKKGMEDIKDDVSNLKKVADDNQVSLIAVQEEMDTLKNSGRSSRRYTLYKDLDTAIARGWTTLEERREIAKLFDSYKILGGNGEIETMYQIYIQLPIKEG
;
A
#
# COMPACT_ATOMS: atom_id res chain seq x y z
N MET A 1 0.78 4.39 5.53
CA MET A 1 1.57 4.24 4.29
C MET A 1 0.72 4.28 3.01
N PRO A 2 -0.18 3.32 2.66
CA PRO A 2 -0.92 3.38 1.38
C PRO A 2 -1.91 4.55 1.30
N ASN A 3 -2.64 4.80 2.39
CA ASN A 3 -3.63 5.88 2.48
C ASN A 3 -2.99 7.28 2.41
N GLU A 4 -1.72 7.43 2.81
CA GLU A 4 -1.01 8.71 2.77
C GLU A 4 -0.60 9.05 1.33
N ILE A 5 -0.20 8.06 0.53
CA ILE A 5 0.14 8.24 -0.88
C ILE A 5 -1.13 8.59 -1.69
N LEU A 6 -2.24 7.88 -1.44
CA LEU A 6 -3.53 8.17 -2.07
C LEU A 6 -4.03 9.58 -1.72
N HIS A 7 -3.84 10.01 -0.47
CA HIS A 7 -4.21 11.36 -0.02
C HIS A 7 -3.35 12.45 -0.66
N ILE A 8 -2.04 12.22 -0.81
CA ILE A 8 -1.13 13.17 -1.48
C ILE A 8 -1.50 13.33 -2.95
N ILE A 9 -1.77 12.24 -3.67
CA ILE A 9 -2.18 12.29 -5.08
C ILE A 9 -3.51 13.05 -5.23
N GLY A 10 -4.50 12.73 -4.38
CA GLY A 10 -5.78 13.44 -4.35
C GLY A 10 -5.66 14.95 -4.05
N ALA A 11 -4.67 15.36 -3.26
CA ALA A 11 -4.43 16.76 -2.92
C ALA A 11 -3.68 17.54 -4.03
N VAL A 12 -2.85 16.88 -4.84
CA VAL A 12 -2.06 17.53 -5.91
C VAL A 12 -2.89 17.77 -7.17
N ALA A 13 -3.86 16.90 -7.49
CA ALA A 13 -4.74 17.03 -8.65
C ALA A 13 -5.48 18.39 -8.77
N PRO A 14 -6.11 18.96 -7.71
CA PRO A 14 -6.74 20.28 -7.79
C PRO A 14 -5.72 21.42 -7.94
N THR A 15 -4.51 21.27 -7.41
CA THR A 15 -3.45 22.30 -7.48
C THR A 15 -2.92 22.48 -8.92
N ILE A 16 -2.84 21.39 -9.68
CA ILE A 16 -2.48 21.39 -11.11
C ILE A 16 -3.50 22.21 -11.93
N GLY A 17 -4.79 22.09 -11.64
CA GLY A 17 -5.84 22.88 -12.31
C GLY A 17 -5.74 24.40 -12.05
N VAL A 18 -5.31 24.80 -10.86
CA VAL A 18 -5.16 26.22 -10.48
C VAL A 18 -4.00 26.88 -11.24
N ILE A 19 -2.89 26.16 -11.47
CA ILE A 19 -1.73 26.67 -12.20
C ILE A 19 -2.09 27.02 -13.65
N ALA A 20 -2.85 26.17 -14.34
CA ALA A 20 -3.30 26.44 -15.71
C ALA A 20 -4.22 27.67 -15.77
N THR A 21 -5.21 27.75 -14.87
CA THR A 21 -6.19 28.84 -14.86
C THR A 21 -5.55 30.20 -14.53
N GLY A 22 -4.60 30.24 -13.61
CA GLY A 22 -3.84 31.46 -13.28
C GLY A 22 -2.97 31.98 -14.42
N GLY A 23 -2.36 31.06 -15.19
CA GLY A 23 -1.54 31.40 -16.35
C GLY A 23 -2.31 32.10 -17.48
N PHE A 24 -3.52 31.64 -17.78
CA PHE A 24 -4.39 32.30 -18.78
C PHE A 24 -4.88 33.69 -18.32
N GLY A 25 -5.14 33.88 -17.03
CA GLY A 25 -5.45 35.20 -16.47
C GLY A 25 -4.29 36.19 -16.63
N TYR A 26 -3.06 35.74 -16.39
CA TYR A 26 -1.85 36.54 -16.58
C TYR A 26 -1.61 36.92 -18.06
N LEU A 27 -1.81 35.97 -18.98
CA LEU A 27 -1.77 36.23 -20.42
C LEU A 27 -2.76 37.32 -20.84
N ALA A 28 -4.02 37.18 -20.42
CA ALA A 28 -5.08 38.12 -20.78
C ALA A 28 -4.75 39.53 -20.30
N ALA A 29 -4.24 39.66 -19.07
CA ALA A 29 -3.86 40.94 -18.47
C ALA A 29 -2.67 41.63 -19.16
N ARG A 30 -1.77 40.88 -19.79
CA ARG A 30 -0.57 41.40 -20.49
C ARG A 30 -0.79 41.63 -21.99
N SER A 31 -1.92 41.21 -22.56
CA SER A 31 -2.17 41.22 -24.01
C SER A 31 -2.06 42.62 -24.67
N ASN A 32 -2.40 43.69 -23.95
CA ASN A 32 -2.30 45.07 -24.44
C ASN A 32 -0.89 45.71 -24.32
N ASN A 33 0.03 45.11 -23.58
CA ASN A 33 1.35 45.69 -23.27
C ASN A 33 2.53 44.98 -23.97
N LEU A 34 2.25 43.96 -24.80
CA LEU A 34 3.26 43.15 -25.50
C LEU A 34 3.15 43.36 -27.01
N ASN A 35 4.28 43.27 -27.73
CA ASN A 35 4.24 43.21 -29.18
C ASN A 35 3.70 41.85 -29.65
N LYS A 36 3.24 41.77 -30.91
CA LYS A 36 2.57 40.57 -31.46
C LYS A 36 3.43 39.30 -31.41
N ALA A 37 4.75 39.42 -31.56
CA ALA A 37 5.66 38.27 -31.51
C ALA A 37 5.82 37.75 -30.07
N GLN A 38 6.07 38.64 -29.12
CA GLN A 38 6.18 38.31 -27.69
C GLN A 38 4.88 37.72 -27.14
N PHE A 39 3.72 38.25 -27.56
CA PHE A 39 2.43 37.69 -27.19
C PHE A 39 2.22 36.29 -27.79
N GLY A 40 2.65 36.07 -29.03
CA GLY A 40 2.58 34.77 -29.71
C GLY A 40 3.41 33.70 -29.02
N GLU A 41 4.65 34.01 -28.64
CA GLU A 41 5.53 33.09 -27.90
C GLU A 41 4.97 32.75 -26.52
N LEU A 42 4.47 33.74 -25.79
CA LEU A 42 3.89 33.55 -24.46
C LEU A 42 2.61 32.72 -24.52
N LYS A 43 1.76 32.94 -25.54
CA LYS A 43 0.58 32.12 -25.79
C LYS A 43 0.96 30.67 -26.08
N LYS A 44 1.95 30.45 -26.96
CA LYS A 44 2.43 29.10 -27.29
C LYS A 44 2.96 28.37 -26.06
N GLY A 45 3.83 29.01 -25.27
CA GLY A 45 4.34 28.41 -24.04
C GLY A 45 3.24 28.08 -23.02
N MET A 46 2.15 28.84 -22.99
CA MET A 46 0.99 28.51 -22.14
C MET A 46 0.15 27.35 -22.68
N GLU A 47 0.01 27.24 -24.00
CA GLU A 47 -0.62 26.08 -24.63
C GLU A 47 0.19 24.81 -24.31
N ASP A 48 1.52 24.87 -24.43
CA ASP A 48 2.42 23.77 -24.05
C ASP A 48 2.27 23.41 -22.55
N ILE A 49 2.25 24.40 -21.65
CA ILE A 49 2.03 24.19 -20.20
C ILE A 49 0.66 23.57 -19.93
N LYS A 50 -0.39 24.01 -20.63
CA LYS A 50 -1.74 23.46 -20.46
C LYS A 50 -1.77 21.98 -20.83
N ASP A 51 -1.12 21.60 -21.92
CA ASP A 51 -1.05 20.22 -22.38
C ASP A 51 -0.26 19.35 -21.39
N ASP A 52 0.88 19.84 -20.89
CA ASP A 52 1.66 19.16 -19.85
C ASP A 52 0.86 18.96 -18.55
N VAL A 53 0.15 20.00 -18.10
CA VAL A 53 -0.75 19.95 -16.94
C VAL A 53 -1.86 18.91 -17.15
N SER A 54 -2.47 18.87 -18.33
CA SER A 54 -3.51 17.90 -18.66
C SER A 54 -2.97 16.47 -18.64
N ASN A 55 -1.77 16.27 -19.18
CA ASN A 55 -1.08 14.97 -19.15
C ASN A 55 -0.73 14.55 -17.72
N LEU A 56 -0.21 15.47 -16.90
CA LEU A 56 0.08 15.21 -15.49
C LEU A 56 -1.16 14.82 -14.70
N LYS A 57 -2.30 15.48 -14.94
CA LYS A 57 -3.58 15.11 -14.32
C LYS A 57 -3.96 13.68 -14.68
N LYS A 58 -3.88 13.31 -15.97
CA LYS A 58 -4.18 11.95 -16.41
C LYS A 58 -3.27 10.91 -15.75
N VAL A 59 -1.96 11.18 -15.69
CA VAL A 59 -1.00 10.30 -15.00
C VAL A 59 -1.32 10.18 -13.50
N ALA A 60 -1.74 11.26 -12.85
CA ALA A 60 -2.15 11.23 -11.45
C ALA A 60 -3.40 10.36 -11.24
N ASP A 61 -4.41 10.52 -12.10
CA ASP A 61 -5.64 9.71 -12.08
C ASP A 61 -5.33 8.22 -12.32
N ASP A 62 -4.51 7.90 -13.32
CA ASP A 62 -4.09 6.53 -13.65
C ASP A 62 -3.29 5.88 -12.50
N ASN A 63 -2.40 6.65 -11.85
CA ASN A 63 -1.64 6.20 -10.69
C ASN A 63 -2.55 5.93 -9.48
N GLN A 64 -3.57 6.76 -9.25
CA GLN A 64 -4.53 6.54 -8.18
C GLN A 64 -5.27 5.21 -8.37
N VAL A 65 -5.76 4.94 -9.58
CA VAL A 65 -6.44 3.68 -9.91
C VAL A 65 -5.49 2.49 -9.69
N SER A 66 -4.25 2.59 -10.19
CA SER A 66 -3.25 1.53 -10.06
C SER A 66 -2.89 1.23 -8.60
N LEU A 67 -2.77 2.25 -7.77
CA LEU A 67 -2.47 2.09 -6.34
C LEU A 67 -3.61 1.44 -5.56
N ILE A 68 -4.87 1.74 -5.90
CA ILE A 68 -6.03 1.06 -5.32
C ILE A 68 -5.99 -0.43 -5.65
N ALA A 69 -5.75 -0.78 -6.92
CA ALA A 69 -5.64 -2.19 -7.33
C ALA A 69 -4.51 -2.92 -6.60
N VAL A 70 -3.32 -2.31 -6.51
CA VAL A 70 -2.18 -2.86 -5.77
C VAL A 70 -2.50 -3.05 -4.28
N GLN A 71 -3.26 -2.13 -3.68
CA GLN A 71 -3.66 -2.23 -2.28
C GLN A 71 -4.63 -3.41 -2.05
N GLU A 72 -5.61 -3.60 -2.94
CA GLU A 72 -6.55 -4.72 -2.88
C GLU A 72 -5.84 -6.08 -3.05
N GLU A 73 -4.90 -6.18 -3.99
CA GLU A 73 -4.07 -7.37 -4.17
C GLU A 73 -3.20 -7.66 -2.94
N MET A 74 -2.59 -6.62 -2.36
CA MET A 74 -1.77 -6.74 -1.15
C MET A 74 -2.59 -7.24 0.04
N ASP A 75 -3.81 -6.74 0.23
CA ASP A 75 -4.69 -7.18 1.31
C ASP A 75 -5.17 -8.63 1.09
N THR A 76 -5.45 -9.00 -0.16
CA THR A 76 -5.76 -10.39 -0.54
C THR A 76 -4.60 -11.33 -0.24
N LEU A 77 -3.36 -10.92 -0.56
CA LEU A 77 -2.15 -11.71 -0.30
C LEU A 77 -1.89 -11.86 1.20
N LYS A 78 -2.03 -10.79 1.99
CA LYS A 78 -1.93 -10.86 3.46
C LYS A 78 -2.94 -11.83 4.05
N ASN A 79 -4.19 -11.76 3.61
CA ASN A 79 -5.24 -12.67 4.05
C ASN A 79 -4.95 -14.12 3.69
N SER A 80 -4.49 -14.37 2.45
CA SER A 80 -4.12 -15.70 1.98
C SER A 80 -2.94 -16.28 2.76
N GLY A 81 -1.88 -15.48 2.96
CA GLY A 81 -0.72 -15.85 3.76
C GLY A 81 -1.09 -16.13 5.21
N ARG A 82 -1.99 -15.34 5.80
CA ARG A 82 -2.51 -15.57 7.16
C ARG A 82 -3.27 -16.88 7.26
N SER A 83 -4.16 -17.15 6.30
CA SER A 83 -4.97 -18.38 6.27
C SER A 83 -4.08 -19.63 6.14
N SER A 84 -3.09 -19.60 5.25
CA SER A 84 -2.13 -20.68 5.06
C SER A 84 -1.33 -20.95 6.34
N ARG A 85 -0.75 -19.91 6.96
CA ARG A 85 0.00 -20.06 8.21
C ARG A 85 -0.87 -20.56 9.36
N ARG A 86 -2.13 -20.09 9.45
CA ARG A 86 -3.11 -20.59 10.43
C ARG A 86 -3.29 -22.09 10.29
N TYR A 87 -3.48 -22.58 9.07
CA TYR A 87 -3.69 -24.00 8.80
C TYR A 87 -2.45 -24.84 9.20
N THR A 88 -1.26 -24.39 8.82
CA THR A 88 -0.01 -25.06 9.22
C THR A 88 0.15 -25.08 10.74
N LEU A 89 0.00 -23.92 11.40
CA LEU A 89 0.07 -23.83 12.85
C LEU A 89 -0.96 -24.72 13.53
N TYR A 90 -2.22 -24.71 13.08
CA TYR A 90 -3.26 -25.59 13.62
C TYR A 90 -2.81 -27.04 13.61
N LYS A 91 -2.36 -27.54 12.46
CA LYS A 91 -1.97 -28.94 12.29
C LYS A 91 -0.76 -29.30 13.18
N ASP A 92 0.26 -28.46 13.19
CA ASP A 92 1.51 -28.75 13.92
C ASP A 92 1.29 -28.64 15.44
N LEU A 93 0.53 -27.63 15.90
CA LEU A 93 0.15 -27.47 17.30
C LEU A 93 -0.76 -28.61 17.76
N ASP A 94 -1.79 -28.96 17.01
CA ASP A 94 -2.70 -30.06 17.31
C ASP A 94 -1.93 -31.38 17.44
N THR A 95 -1.04 -31.67 16.50
CA THR A 95 -0.18 -32.87 16.53
C THR A 95 0.69 -32.88 17.79
N ALA A 96 1.33 -31.76 18.13
CA ALA A 96 2.21 -31.67 19.29
C ALA A 96 1.46 -31.78 20.62
N ILE A 97 0.29 -31.14 20.71
CA ILE A 97 -0.59 -31.20 21.88
C ILE A 97 -1.12 -32.62 22.07
N ALA A 98 -1.58 -33.27 20.99
CA ALA A 98 -2.08 -34.64 21.04
C ALA A 98 -1.02 -35.65 21.48
N ARG A 99 0.24 -35.51 21.03
CA ARG A 99 1.34 -36.38 21.51
C ARG A 99 1.84 -36.01 22.91
N GLY A 100 1.53 -34.81 23.41
CA GLY A 100 1.85 -34.37 24.77
C GLY A 100 3.31 -33.98 25.02
N TRP A 101 4.10 -33.72 23.98
CA TRP A 101 5.51 -33.28 24.09
C TRP A 101 5.94 -32.53 22.82
N THR A 102 7.11 -31.90 22.82
CA THR A 102 7.73 -31.34 21.60
C THR A 102 9.26 -31.40 21.67
N THR A 103 9.95 -31.19 20.55
CA THR A 103 11.40 -31.01 20.54
C THR A 103 11.78 -29.53 20.64
N LEU A 104 13.05 -29.25 20.92
CA LEU A 104 13.59 -27.90 20.92
C LEU A 104 13.51 -27.25 19.52
N GLU A 105 13.78 -28.04 18.48
CA GLU A 105 13.77 -27.55 17.09
C GLU A 105 12.35 -27.18 16.64
N GLU A 106 11.37 -28.05 16.86
CA GLU A 106 9.98 -27.77 16.52
C GLU A 106 9.47 -26.52 17.24
N ARG A 107 9.82 -26.36 18.53
CA ARG A 107 9.42 -25.17 19.30
C ARG A 107 9.98 -23.91 18.70
N ARG A 108 11.23 -23.93 18.25
CA ARG A 108 11.86 -22.78 17.62
C ARG A 108 11.19 -22.44 16.29
N GLU A 109 10.91 -23.42 15.45
CA GLU A 109 10.31 -23.16 14.14
C GLU A 109 8.83 -22.75 14.25
N ILE A 110 8.06 -23.39 15.13
CA ILE A 110 6.66 -23.01 15.39
C ILE A 110 6.59 -21.59 15.97
N ALA A 111 7.53 -21.19 16.86
CA ALA A 111 7.58 -19.82 17.38
C ALA A 111 7.78 -18.78 16.26
N LYS A 112 8.74 -18.99 15.36
CA LYS A 112 8.96 -18.08 14.21
C LYS A 112 7.73 -17.99 13.31
N LEU A 113 7.07 -19.12 13.06
CA LEU A 113 5.87 -19.17 12.26
C LEU A 113 4.70 -18.44 12.95
N PHE A 114 4.56 -18.60 14.26
CA PHE A 114 3.56 -17.93 15.09
C PHE A 114 3.76 -16.42 15.10
N ASP A 115 4.99 -15.93 15.29
CA ASP A 115 5.30 -14.50 15.24
C ASP A 115 4.89 -13.89 13.90
N SER A 116 5.24 -14.58 12.81
CA SER A 116 4.86 -14.14 11.47
C SER A 116 3.35 -14.17 11.24
N TYR A 117 2.64 -15.10 11.86
CA TYR A 117 1.18 -15.18 11.81
C TYR A 117 0.52 -14.04 12.59
N LYS A 118 1.06 -13.66 13.75
CA LYS A 118 0.58 -12.52 14.56
C LYS A 118 0.77 -11.19 13.85
N ILE A 119 1.85 -11.01 13.09
CA ILE A 119 2.05 -9.82 12.23
C ILE A 119 0.91 -9.63 11.23
N LEU A 120 0.31 -10.74 10.74
CA LEU A 120 -0.81 -10.68 9.81
C LEU A 120 -2.18 -10.50 10.51
N GLY A 121 -2.21 -10.34 11.83
CA GLY A 121 -3.40 -10.08 12.64
C GLY A 121 -3.82 -11.26 13.54
N GLY A 122 -3.32 -12.47 13.28
CA GLY A 122 -3.61 -13.65 14.10
C GLY A 122 -5.10 -14.01 14.24
N ASN A 123 -5.40 -14.93 15.16
CA ASN A 123 -6.72 -15.18 15.74
C ASN A 123 -6.54 -15.74 17.17
N GLY A 124 -7.60 -15.72 17.99
CA GLY A 124 -7.52 -16.17 19.39
C GLY A 124 -7.39 -17.69 19.56
N GLU A 125 -7.83 -18.47 18.58
CA GLU A 125 -7.78 -19.94 18.61
C GLU A 125 -6.33 -20.44 18.55
N ILE A 126 -5.58 -20.05 17.52
CA ILE A 126 -4.16 -20.44 17.35
C ILE A 126 -3.32 -19.88 18.50
N GLU A 127 -3.64 -18.69 18.99
CA GLU A 127 -2.99 -18.12 20.17
C GLU A 127 -3.19 -19.00 21.40
N THR A 128 -4.42 -19.46 21.65
CA THR A 128 -4.72 -20.38 22.75
C THR A 128 -3.97 -21.71 22.59
N MET A 129 -3.99 -22.30 21.39
CA MET A 129 -3.25 -23.54 21.10
C MET A 129 -1.74 -23.35 21.32
N TYR A 130 -1.18 -22.22 20.89
CA TYR A 130 0.23 -21.91 21.08
C TYR A 130 0.59 -21.79 22.57
N GLN A 131 -0.26 -21.17 23.39
CA GLN A 131 -0.04 -21.09 24.83
C GLN A 131 -0.05 -22.46 25.53
N ILE A 132 -0.87 -23.41 25.07
CA ILE A 132 -0.85 -24.80 25.55
C ILE A 132 0.45 -25.47 25.08
N TYR A 133 0.79 -25.30 23.81
CA TYR A 133 1.96 -25.92 23.18
C TYR A 133 3.29 -25.56 23.86
N ILE A 134 3.51 -24.30 24.23
CA ILE A 134 4.77 -23.88 24.87
C ILE A 134 4.98 -24.51 26.26
N GLN A 135 3.91 -24.98 26.90
CA GLN A 135 3.96 -25.65 28.20
C GLN A 135 4.28 -27.14 28.09
N LEU A 136 4.27 -27.71 26.87
CA LEU A 136 4.59 -29.12 26.68
C LEU A 136 6.03 -29.44 27.12
N PRO A 137 6.29 -30.64 27.65
CA PRO A 137 7.64 -31.07 27.97
C PRO A 137 8.50 -31.16 26.70
N ILE A 138 9.77 -30.78 26.82
CA ILE A 138 10.75 -30.93 25.75
C ILE A 138 11.39 -32.32 25.85
N LYS A 139 11.44 -33.04 24.73
CA LYS A 139 12.19 -34.30 24.59
C LYS A 139 13.23 -34.16 23.49
N GLU A 140 14.31 -34.92 23.59
CA GLU A 140 15.23 -35.09 22.47
C GLU A 140 14.50 -35.79 21.32
N GLY A 141 14.67 -35.25 20.11
CA GLY A 141 14.03 -35.70 18.88
C GLY A 141 14.86 -36.74 18.14
#